data_AF-A0A7W7KQI1-F1
#
_entry.id   AF-A0A7W7KQI1-F1
#
_cell.length_a   1.000
_cell.length_b   1.000
_cell.length_c   1.000
_cell.angle_alpha   90.00
_cell.angle_beta   90.00
_cell.angle_gamma   90.00
#
_symmetry.space_group_name_H-M   'P 1'
#
loop_
_entity.id
_entity.type
_entity.pdbx_description
1 polymer ?
#
loop_
_entity_poly.entity_id
_entity_poly.type
_entity_poly.pdbx_seq_one_letter_code
_entity_poly.pdbx_strand_id
1 'polypeptide(L)' 'MMQAQEAAKRRSNVAHVQATNNLEGARMSPYMASKMADYEKGRLTSAELVAAAKARYGIND' A
#
# COMPACT_ATOMS: atom_id res chain seq x y z
N MET A 1 -11.11 -3.70 20.00
CA MET A 1 -9.82 -2.97 20.14
C MET A 1 -8.81 -3.33 19.05
N MET A 2 -8.60 -4.62 18.74
CA MET A 2 -7.59 -5.08 17.76
C MET A 2 -7.80 -4.54 16.33
N GLN A 3 -9.03 -4.54 15.80
CA GLN A 3 -9.32 -4.02 14.45
C GLN A 3 -9.03 -2.52 14.29
N ALA A 4 -9.24 -1.71 15.33
CA ALA A 4 -8.98 -0.28 15.28
C ALA A 4 -7.47 0.02 15.27
N GLN A 5 -6.68 -0.77 16.01
CA GLN A 5 -5.22 -0.69 16.00
C GLN A 5 -4.66 -1.10 14.64
N GLU A 6 -5.19 -2.15 14.01
CA GLU A 6 -4.78 -2.54 12.66
C GLU A 6 -5.14 -1.48 11.62
N ALA A 7 -6.34 -0.90 11.68
CA ALA A 7 -6.72 0.19 10.78
C ALA A 7 -5.82 1.43 10.96
N ALA A 8 -5.44 1.77 12.19
CA ALA A 8 -4.48 2.84 12.45
C ALA A 8 -3.09 2.51 11.86
N LYS A 9 -2.63 1.27 12.02
CA LYS A 9 -1.36 0.79 11.46
C LYS A 9 -1.34 0.90 9.93
N ARG A 10 -2.41 0.45 9.24
CA ARG A 10 -2.49 0.53 7.78
C ARG A 10 -2.46 1.97 7.28
N ARG A 11 -3.20 2.88 7.93
CA ARG A 11 -3.15 4.33 7.62
C ARG A 11 -1.75 4.91 7.81
N SER A 12 -1.09 4.58 8.93
CA SER A 12 0.28 5.02 9.18
C SER A 12 1.27 4.53 8.11
N ASN A 13 1.12 3.28 7.66
CA ASN A 13 1.97 2.72 6.61
C ASN A 13 1.76 3.43 5.26
N VAL A 14 0.51 3.72 4.88
CA VAL A 14 0.21 4.46 3.64
C VAL A 14 0.76 5.88 3.71
N ALA A 15 0.56 6.57 4.82
CA ALA A 15 1.11 7.92 5.03
C ALA A 15 2.64 7.93 4.95
N HIS A 16 3.31 6.92 5.52
CA HIS A 16 4.76 6.79 5.44
C HIS A 16 5.24 6.65 3.99
N VAL A 17 4.64 5.74 3.21
CA VAL A 17 4.98 5.55 1.79
C VAL A 17 4.74 6.82 0.96
N GLN A 18 3.66 7.54 1.23
CA GLN A 18 3.39 8.81 0.54
C GLN A 18 4.45 9.87 0.89
N ALA A 19 4.82 9.98 2.17
CA ALA A 19 5.85 10.91 2.60
C ALA A 19 7.21 10.59 1.96
N THR A 20 7.63 9.32 1.96
CA THR A 20 8.91 8.93 1.35
C THR A 20 8.91 9.16 -0.16
N ASN A 21 7.84 8.80 -0.87
CA ASN A 21 7.74 9.08 -2.32
C ASN A 21 7.81 10.58 -2.62
N ASN A 22 7.15 11.42 -1.81
CA ASN A 22 7.18 12.87 -1.98
C ASN A 22 8.60 13.44 -1.78
N LEU A 23 9.36 12.93 -0.80
CA LEU A 23 10.75 13.33 -0.58
C LEU A 23 11.64 13.00 -1.79
N GLU A 24 11.38 11.86 -2.44
CA GLU A 24 12.11 11.41 -3.63
C GLU A 24 11.58 12.02 -4.95
N GLY A 25 10.56 12.90 -4.88
CA GLY A 25 9.88 13.42 -6.08
C GLY A 25 9.17 12.35 -6.91
N ALA A 26 8.99 11.14 -6.35
CA ALA A 26 8.37 10.01 -7.01
C ALA A 26 6.84 10.09 -6.94
N ARG A 27 6.18 9.68 -8.03
CA ARG A 27 4.72 9.56 -8.07
C ARG A 27 4.32 8.10 -8.25
N MET A 28 3.48 7.63 -7.34
CA MET A 28 2.90 6.30 -7.44
C MET A 28 1.98 6.20 -8.66
N SER A 29 2.04 5.07 -9.37
CA SER A 29 1.15 4.83 -10.50
C SER A 29 -0.33 4.80 -10.06
N PRO A 30 -1.30 5.15 -10.94
CA PRO A 30 -2.72 5.10 -10.59
C PRO A 30 -3.17 3.72 -10.09
N TYR A 31 -2.60 2.65 -10.67
CA TYR A 31 -2.85 1.28 -10.24
C TYR A 31 -2.41 1.04 -8.79
N MET A 32 -1.17 1.40 -8.45
CA MET A 32 -0.65 1.20 -7.10
C MET A 32 -1.34 2.10 -6.07
N ALA A 33 -1.72 3.31 -6.46
CA ALA A 33 -2.51 4.20 -5.60
C ALA A 33 -3.86 3.57 -5.24
N SER A 34 -4.55 2.95 -6.21
CA SER A 34 -5.80 2.22 -5.95
C SER A 34 -5.58 1.04 -4.99
N LYS A 35 -4.51 0.25 -5.18
CA LYS A 35 -4.22 -0.90 -4.31
C LYS A 35 -3.82 -0.49 -2.89
N MET A 36 -3.07 0.60 -2.75
CA MET A 36 -2.76 1.19 -1.44
C MET A 36 -4.01 1.68 -0.70
N ALA A 37 -4.98 2.28 -1.41
CA ALA A 37 -6.24 2.68 -0.82
C ALA A 37 -7.11 1.49 -0.38
N ASP A 38 -7.08 0.38 -1.14
CA ASP A 38 -7.76 -0.85 -0.73
C ASP A 38 -7.09 -1.51 0.47
N TYR A 39 -5.76 -1.50 0.54
CA TYR A 39 -4.99 -1.92 1.72
C TYR A 39 -5.34 -1.06 2.93
N GLU A 40 -5.32 0.27 2.81
CA GLU A 40 -5.67 1.19 3.91
C GLU A 40 -7.04 0.87 4.51
N LYS A 41 -8.04 0.62 3.65
CA LYS A 41 -9.41 0.24 4.01
C LYS A 41 -9.54 -1.19 4.55
N GLY A 42 -8.47 -1.99 4.51
CA GLY A 42 -8.47 -3.39 4.94
C GLY A 42 -9.17 -4.35 3.99
N ARG A 43 -9.38 -3.95 2.73
CA ARG A 43 -9.91 -4.82 1.66
C ARG A 43 -8.85 -5.75 1.08
N LEU A 44 -7.58 -5.38 1.26
CA LEU A 44 -6.42 -6.19 0.91
C LEU A 44 -5.51 -6.32 2.12
N THR A 45 -4.96 -7.51 2.29
CA THR A 45 -3.82 -7.76 3.17
C THR A 45 -2.53 -7.21 2.55
N SER A 46 -1.46 -7.11 3.36
CA SER A 46 -0.14 -6.72 2.85
C SER A 46 0.42 -7.74 1.85
N ALA A 47 0.14 -9.03 2.05
CA ALA A 47 0.58 -10.09 1.13
C ALA A 47 -0.09 -9.95 -0.24
N GLU A 48 -1.40 -9.69 -0.28
CA GLU A 48 -2.14 -9.47 -1.52
C GLU A 48 -1.71 -8.19 -2.24
N LEU A 49 -1.38 -7.13 -1.49
CA LEU A 49 -0.81 -5.90 -2.07
C LEU A 49 0.52 -6.19 -2.78
N VAL A 50 1.42 -6.94 -2.14
CA VAL A 50 2.71 -7.33 -2.72
C VAL A 50 2.51 -8.23 -3.94
N ALA A 51 1.63 -9.24 -3.84
CA ALA A 51 1.31 -10.13 -4.95
C ALA A 51 0.75 -9.36 -6.16
N ALA A 52 -0.15 -8.39 -5.93
CA ALA A 52 -0.70 -7.54 -6.98
C ALA A 52 0.38 -6.68 -7.65
N ALA A 53 1.31 -6.13 -6.88
CA ALA A 53 2.45 -5.39 -7.42
C ALA A 53 3.36 -6.29 -8.28
N LYS A 54 3.75 -7.46 -7.75
CA LYS A 54 4.58 -8.43 -8.48
C LYS A 54 3.96 -8.86 -9.80
N ALA A 55 2.67 -9.24 -9.76
CA ALA A 55 1.93 -9.62 -10.96
C ALA A 55 1.84 -8.48 -11.99
N ARG A 56 1.67 -7.23 -11.53
CA ARG A 56 1.57 -6.06 -12.42
C ARG A 56 2.90 -5.75 -13.13
N TYR A 57 4.01 -5.91 -12.43
CA TYR A 57 5.34 -5.53 -12.91
C TYR A 57 6.18 -6.71 -13.42
N GLY A 58 5.63 -7.92 -13.46
CA GLY A 58 6.32 -9.12 -13.96
C GLY A 58 7.50 -9.55 -13.09
N ILE A 59 7.45 -9.25 -11.78
CA ILE A 59 8.51 -9.62 -10.83
C ILE A 59 8.26 -11.06 -10.38
N ASN A 60 9.17 -11.96 -10.76
CA ASN A 60 9.22 -13.33 -10.26
C ASN A 60 10.36 -13.40 -9.23
N ASP A 61 10.08 -13.94 -8.05
CA ASP A 61 11.11 -14.20 -7.01
C ASP A 61 12.08 -15.31 -7.44
#